data_AF-A0A7I8EKM4-F1
#
_entry.id   AF-A0A7I8EKM4-F1
#
_cell.length_a   1.000
_cell.length_b   1.000
_cell.length_c   1.000
_cell.angle_alpha   90.00
_cell.angle_beta   90.00
_cell.angle_gamma   90.00
#
_symmetry.space_group_name_H-M   'P 1'
#
loop_
_entity.id
_entity.type
_entity.pdbx_description
1 polymer ?
#
loop_
_entity_poly.entity_id
_entity_poly.type
_entity_poly.pdbx_seq_one_letter_code
_entity_poly.pdbx_strand_id
1 'polypeptide(L)'
;MPLELQTVLISAGVALVTALISGFITWSQIQREKTKWLIDLKTSYAVELYKTRLIYYPRIFEILGKLSKHAPEPMTPAKAKHIAQEIHEWLYSPGGLCADASTRGALKELRNICATWNQEERPPALGDWRHSALFLVRRDLDLHGFESFDPQDRKTLLKKVQIEIDTETARAKRDVRARQTNSSYS
;
A
#
# COMPACT_ATOMS: atom_id res chain seq x y z
N MET A 1 49.18 48.73 -16.47
CA MET A 1 48.78 47.45 -17.09
C MET A 1 47.97 47.76 -18.34
N PRO A 2 48.13 47.04 -19.46
CA PRO A 2 47.38 47.32 -20.68
C PRO A 2 45.89 47.03 -20.44
N LEU A 3 45.03 47.93 -20.94
CA LEU A 3 43.57 47.91 -20.74
C LEU A 3 42.95 46.57 -21.17
N GLU A 4 43.51 45.95 -22.21
CA GLU A 4 43.10 44.65 -22.75
C GLU A 4 43.24 43.50 -21.74
N LEU A 5 44.24 43.57 -20.86
CA LEU A 5 44.51 42.52 -19.87
C LEU A 5 43.48 42.55 -18.73
N GLN A 6 42.98 43.75 -18.40
CA GLN A 6 41.93 43.93 -17.39
C GLN A 6 40.57 43.46 -17.89
N THR A 7 40.20 43.78 -19.13
CA THR A 7 38.94 43.33 -19.74
C THR A 7 38.88 41.82 -19.93
N VAL A 8 40.00 41.16 -20.27
CA VAL A 8 40.08 39.70 -20.35
C VAL A 8 39.90 39.05 -18.98
N LEU A 9 40.52 39.57 -17.93
CA LEU A 9 40.38 39.03 -16.57
C LEU A 9 38.95 39.20 -16.02
N ILE A 10 38.32 40.36 -16.26
CA ILE A 10 36.95 40.62 -15.83
C ILE A 10 35.97 39.70 -16.58
N SER A 11 36.12 39.57 -17.90
CA SER A 11 35.24 38.70 -18.70
C SER A 11 35.39 37.22 -18.35
N ALA A 12 36.62 36.75 -18.10
CA ALA A 12 36.87 35.39 -17.61
C ALA A 12 36.25 35.15 -16.22
N GLY A 13 36.33 36.13 -15.31
CA GLY A 13 35.69 36.07 -14.00
C GLY A 13 34.17 35.96 -14.09
N VAL A 14 33.54 36.79 -14.94
CA VAL A 14 32.09 36.75 -15.18
C VAL A 14 31.67 35.42 -15.81
N ALA A 15 32.43 34.92 -16.79
CA ALA A 15 32.17 33.62 -17.42
C ALA A 15 32.23 32.46 -16.40
N LEU A 16 33.19 32.49 -15.48
CA LEU A 16 33.32 31.46 -14.45
C LEU A 16 32.16 31.50 -13.45
N VAL A 17 31.78 32.69 -12.99
CA VAL A 17 30.64 32.87 -12.07
C VAL A 17 29.33 32.42 -12.74
N THR A 18 29.09 32.83 -13.98
CA THR A 18 27.89 32.43 -14.73
C THR A 18 27.86 30.92 -14.99
N ALA A 19 29.00 30.29 -15.27
CA ALA A 19 29.09 28.83 -15.42
C ALA A 19 28.78 28.10 -14.10
N LEU A 20 29.29 28.60 -12.96
CA LEU A 20 29.01 28.02 -11.64
C LEU A 20 27.52 28.13 -11.28
N ILE A 21 26.92 29.31 -11.46
CA ILE A 21 25.49 29.53 -11.18
C ILE A 21 24.63 28.66 -12.09
N SER A 22 24.91 28.65 -13.40
CA SER A 22 24.16 27.85 -14.37
C SER A 22 24.30 26.35 -14.08
N GLY A 23 25.51 25.89 -13.75
CA GLY A 23 25.77 24.51 -13.35
C GLY A 23 25.02 24.11 -12.08
N PHE A 24 25.00 24.98 -11.07
CA PHE A 24 24.25 24.75 -9.84
C PHE A 24 22.73 24.69 -10.06
N ILE A 25 22.18 25.61 -10.85
CA ILE A 25 20.75 25.63 -11.21
C ILE A 25 20.39 24.35 -11.99
N THR A 26 21.21 24.01 -13.00
CA THR A 26 21.01 22.80 -13.82
C THR A 26 21.07 21.54 -12.95
N TRP A 27 22.05 21.43 -12.05
CA TRP A 27 22.16 20.32 -11.12
C TRP A 27 20.93 20.22 -10.20
N SER A 28 20.47 21.35 -9.66
CA SER A 28 19.27 21.39 -8.81
C SER A 28 18.03 20.93 -9.58
N GLN A 29 17.87 21.34 -10.84
CA GLN A 29 16.77 20.91 -11.71
C GLN A 29 16.84 19.39 -11.95
N ILE A 30 18.01 18.86 -12.31
CA ILE A 30 18.22 17.42 -12.51
C ILE A 30 17.85 16.61 -11.26
N GLN A 31 18.24 17.08 -10.06
CA GLN A 31 17.90 16.39 -8.82
C GLN A 31 16.39 16.40 -8.56
N ARG A 32 15.71 17.51 -8.81
CA ARG A 32 14.24 17.61 -8.68
C ARG A 32 13.54 16.67 -9.66
N GLU A 33 13.99 16.60 -10.91
CA GLU A 33 13.44 15.68 -11.91
C GLU A 33 13.66 14.22 -11.53
N LYS A 34 14.86 13.87 -11.04
CA LYS A 34 15.13 12.53 -10.49
C LYS A 34 14.19 12.18 -9.35
N THR A 35 13.97 13.09 -8.40
CA THR A 35 13.03 12.86 -7.30
C THR A 35 11.60 12.69 -7.81
N LYS A 36 11.15 13.55 -8.74
CA LYS A 36 9.82 13.42 -9.36
C LYS A 36 9.66 12.08 -10.06
N TRP A 37 10.63 11.66 -10.86
CA TRP A 37 10.61 10.39 -11.57
C TRP A 37 10.60 9.19 -10.61
N LEU A 38 11.38 9.24 -9.53
CA LEU A 38 11.35 8.21 -8.50
C LEU A 38 10.00 8.11 -7.79
N ILE A 39 9.35 9.26 -7.52
CA ILE A 39 8.01 9.29 -6.92
C ILE A 39 7.02 8.68 -7.91
N ASP A 40 7.03 9.13 -9.17
CA ASP A 40 6.10 8.66 -10.20
C ASP A 40 6.24 7.15 -10.47
N LEU A 41 7.47 6.65 -10.53
CA LEU A 41 7.77 5.23 -10.65
C LEU A 41 7.22 4.44 -9.45
N LYS A 42 7.45 4.94 -8.22
CA LYS A 42 6.93 4.30 -7.00
C LYS A 42 5.41 4.29 -6.96
N THR A 43 4.77 5.39 -7.37
CA THR A 43 3.32 5.51 -7.44
C THR A 43 2.74 4.55 -8.47
N SER A 44 3.31 4.51 -9.67
CA SER A 44 2.90 3.59 -10.73
C SER A 44 3.04 2.14 -10.29
N TYR A 45 4.18 1.79 -9.67
CA TYR A 45 4.42 0.46 -9.11
C TYR A 45 3.39 0.11 -8.01
N ALA A 46 3.12 1.03 -7.08
CA ALA A 46 2.15 0.82 -6.01
C ALA A 46 0.73 0.60 -6.56
N VAL A 47 0.34 1.33 -7.61
CA VAL A 47 -0.95 1.16 -8.28
C VAL A 47 -1.06 -0.22 -8.93
N GLU A 48 -0.04 -0.66 -9.67
CA GLU A 48 -0.04 -1.98 -10.30
C GLU A 48 -0.02 -3.12 -9.27
N LEU A 49 0.73 -2.93 -8.18
CA LEU A 49 0.72 -3.85 -7.05
C LEU A 49 -0.69 -3.96 -6.43
N TYR A 50 -1.33 -2.82 -6.16
CA TYR A 50 -2.67 -2.78 -5.58
C TYR A 50 -3.72 -3.41 -6.49
N LYS A 51 -3.71 -3.11 -7.78
CA LYS A 51 -4.59 -3.77 -8.77
C LYS A 51 -4.41 -5.28 -8.78
N THR A 52 -3.16 -5.74 -8.74
CA THR A 52 -2.86 -7.17 -8.69
C THR A 52 -3.41 -7.78 -7.40
N ARG A 53 -3.22 -7.13 -6.25
CA ARG A 53 -3.79 -7.59 -4.97
C ARG A 53 -5.32 -7.70 -5.06
N LEU A 54 -6.02 -6.70 -5.60
CA LEU A 54 -7.48 -6.73 -5.75
C LEU A 54 -7.98 -7.90 -6.62
N ILE A 55 -7.21 -8.30 -7.64
CA ILE A 55 -7.57 -9.42 -8.52
C ILE A 55 -7.37 -10.77 -7.82
N TYR A 56 -6.25 -10.97 -7.12
CA TYR A 56 -5.83 -12.29 -6.64
C TYR A 56 -6.14 -12.55 -5.15
N TYR A 57 -6.33 -11.51 -4.33
CA TYR A 57 -6.61 -11.66 -2.89
C TYR A 57 -7.99 -12.22 -2.55
N PRO A 58 -9.06 -12.00 -3.33
CA PRO A 58 -10.35 -12.65 -3.08
C PRO A 58 -10.21 -14.18 -2.93
N ARG A 59 -9.38 -14.82 -3.74
CA ARG A 59 -9.10 -16.26 -3.66
C ARG A 59 -8.54 -16.67 -2.30
N ILE A 60 -7.61 -15.91 -1.70
CA ILE A 60 -7.08 -16.28 -0.38
C ILE A 60 -8.11 -16.04 0.73
N PHE A 61 -8.96 -15.02 0.61
CA PHE A 61 -10.07 -14.84 1.55
C PHE A 61 -11.05 -16.01 1.53
N GLU A 62 -11.37 -16.55 0.35
CA GLU A 62 -12.22 -17.74 0.21
C GLU A 62 -11.57 -18.97 0.89
N ILE A 63 -10.28 -19.20 0.64
CA ILE A 63 -9.51 -20.29 1.25
C ILE A 63 -9.51 -20.16 2.79
N LEU A 64 -9.22 -18.97 3.31
CA LEU A 64 -9.21 -18.68 4.76
C LEU A 64 -10.61 -18.74 5.39
N GLY A 65 -11.65 -18.48 4.59
CA GLY A 65 -13.06 -18.63 4.98
C GLY A 65 -13.41 -20.08 5.29
N LYS A 66 -12.91 -21.03 4.50
CA LYS A 66 -13.09 -22.48 4.72
C LYS A 66 -12.54 -22.92 6.09
N LEU A 67 -11.50 -22.26 6.60
CA LEU A 67 -10.87 -22.56 7.90
C LEU A 67 -11.66 -22.04 9.12
N SER A 68 -12.73 -21.28 8.90
CA SER A 68 -13.56 -20.72 9.98
C SER A 68 -14.16 -21.81 10.86
N LYS A 69 -14.26 -21.54 12.16
CA LYS A 69 -15.00 -22.39 13.11
C LYS A 69 -16.51 -22.43 12.79
N HIS A 70 -17.00 -21.40 12.09
CA HIS A 70 -18.40 -21.26 11.68
C HIS A 70 -18.61 -21.63 10.20
N ALA A 71 -17.67 -22.35 9.58
CA ALA A 71 -17.86 -22.84 8.22
C ALA A 71 -19.03 -23.85 8.18
N PRO A 72 -19.79 -23.94 7.07
CA PRO A 72 -20.94 -24.84 6.95
C PRO A 72 -20.59 -26.32 7.20
N GLU A 73 -19.38 -26.71 6.82
CA GLU A 73 -18.86 -28.05 7.03
C GLU A 73 -17.79 -28.02 8.13
N PRO A 74 -17.81 -29.01 9.06
CA PRO A 74 -16.79 -29.12 10.08
C PRO A 74 -15.41 -29.32 9.46
N MET A 75 -14.41 -28.75 10.11
CA MET A 75 -13.02 -28.88 9.66
C MET A 75 -12.47 -30.25 10.02
N THR A 76 -12.04 -31.02 9.01
CA THR A 76 -11.39 -32.32 9.17
C THR A 76 -9.92 -32.27 8.75
N PRO A 77 -9.08 -33.21 9.19
CA PRO A 77 -7.67 -33.28 8.76
C PRO A 77 -7.50 -33.41 7.24
N ALA A 78 -8.35 -34.20 6.58
CA ALA A 78 -8.33 -34.34 5.12
C ALA A 78 -8.61 -33.02 4.41
N LYS A 79 -9.62 -32.28 4.89
CA LYS A 79 -9.96 -30.95 4.35
C LYS A 79 -8.85 -29.93 4.63
N ALA A 80 -8.21 -29.99 5.80
CA ALA A 80 -7.08 -29.14 6.12
C ALA A 80 -5.90 -29.36 5.17
N LYS A 81 -5.57 -30.61 4.81
CA LYS A 81 -4.53 -30.91 3.82
C LYS A 81 -4.85 -30.34 2.44
N HIS A 82 -6.10 -30.43 2.00
CA HIS A 82 -6.54 -29.79 0.75
C HIS A 82 -6.37 -28.27 0.81
N ILE A 83 -6.79 -27.65 1.92
CA ILE A 83 -6.61 -26.21 2.13
C ILE A 83 -5.13 -25.83 2.17
N ALA A 84 -4.25 -26.66 2.75
CA ALA A 84 -2.81 -26.42 2.73
C ALA A 84 -2.27 -26.37 1.29
N GLN A 85 -2.76 -27.25 0.42
CA GLN A 85 -2.41 -27.22 -1.00
C GLN A 85 -2.94 -25.96 -1.68
N GLU A 86 -4.19 -25.55 -1.43
CA GLU A 86 -4.74 -24.30 -1.97
C GLU A 86 -3.93 -23.06 -1.51
N ILE A 87 -3.53 -23.01 -0.24
CA ILE A 87 -2.65 -21.94 0.29
C ILE A 87 -1.28 -21.99 -0.39
N HIS A 88 -0.73 -23.18 -0.59
CA HIS A 88 0.54 -23.35 -1.28
C HIS A 88 0.47 -22.79 -2.70
N GLU A 89 -0.51 -23.21 -3.49
CA GLU A 89 -0.71 -22.72 -4.86
C GLU A 89 -0.87 -21.20 -4.90
N TRP A 90 -1.63 -20.63 -3.96
CA TRP A 90 -1.81 -19.19 -3.89
C TRP A 90 -0.50 -18.44 -3.56
N LEU A 91 0.32 -18.95 -2.64
CA LEU A 91 1.60 -18.35 -2.24
C LEU A 91 2.59 -18.17 -3.41
N TYR A 92 2.50 -19.06 -4.41
CA TYR A 92 3.33 -19.01 -5.62
C TYR A 92 2.60 -18.46 -6.84
N SER A 93 1.35 -18.00 -6.68
CA SER A 93 0.62 -17.24 -7.69
C SER A 93 1.02 -15.75 -7.65
N PRO A 94 0.60 -14.92 -8.64
CA PRO A 94 0.83 -13.48 -8.60
C PRO A 94 0.36 -12.82 -7.30
N GLY A 95 -0.76 -13.27 -6.71
CA GLY A 95 -1.23 -12.76 -5.42
C GLY A 95 -0.24 -12.97 -4.28
N GLY A 96 0.33 -14.17 -4.19
CA GLY A 96 1.34 -14.50 -3.18
C GLY A 96 2.66 -13.76 -3.40
N LEU A 97 3.07 -13.56 -4.66
CA LEU A 97 4.29 -12.79 -5.01
C LEU A 97 4.17 -11.31 -4.66
N CYS A 98 2.96 -10.75 -4.78
CA CYS A 98 2.65 -9.37 -4.42
C CYS A 98 2.34 -9.17 -2.92
N ALA A 99 2.29 -10.25 -2.13
CA ALA A 99 2.01 -10.17 -0.70
C ALA A 99 3.24 -9.78 0.13
N ASP A 100 3.00 -9.03 1.20
CA ASP A 100 4.06 -8.61 2.09
C ASP A 100 4.72 -9.82 2.77
N ALA A 101 5.98 -9.65 3.20
CA ALA A 101 6.75 -10.71 3.82
C ALA A 101 6.05 -11.31 5.06
N SER A 102 5.41 -10.46 5.88
CA SER A 102 4.63 -10.90 7.04
C SER A 102 3.41 -11.73 6.63
N THR A 103 2.67 -11.29 5.61
CA THR A 103 1.50 -11.99 5.06
C THR A 103 1.89 -13.37 4.54
N ARG A 104 2.98 -13.44 3.77
CA ARG A 104 3.55 -14.70 3.28
C ARG A 104 3.97 -15.61 4.43
N GLY A 105 4.61 -15.06 5.46
CA GLY A 105 5.01 -15.79 6.66
C GLY A 105 3.83 -16.43 7.39
N ALA A 106 2.78 -15.64 7.66
CA ALA A 106 1.58 -16.13 8.33
C ALA A 106 0.85 -17.23 7.53
N LEU A 107 0.73 -17.05 6.21
CA LEU A 107 0.14 -18.06 5.34
C LEU A 107 0.99 -19.33 5.24
N LYS A 108 2.33 -19.20 5.26
CA LYS A 108 3.24 -20.35 5.28
C LYS A 108 3.08 -21.17 6.56
N GLU A 109 2.99 -20.52 7.72
CA GLU A 109 2.76 -21.23 8.98
C GLU A 109 1.37 -21.86 9.03
N LEU A 110 0.34 -21.15 8.58
CA LEU A 110 -1.01 -21.68 8.49
C LEU A 110 -1.07 -22.93 7.58
N ARG A 111 -0.40 -22.88 6.43
CA ARG A 111 -0.23 -24.03 5.53
C ARG A 111 0.44 -25.20 6.24
N ASN A 112 1.54 -24.97 6.96
CA ASN A 112 2.28 -26.03 7.65
C ASN A 112 1.41 -26.71 8.72
N ILE A 113 0.66 -25.93 9.51
CA ILE A 113 -0.30 -26.45 10.49
C ILE A 113 -1.36 -27.32 9.80
N CYS A 114 -1.93 -26.83 8.71
CA CYS A 114 -2.95 -27.57 7.96
C CYS A 114 -2.39 -28.86 7.33
N ALA A 115 -1.15 -28.84 6.81
CA ALA A 115 -0.51 -29.98 6.17
C ALA A 115 -0.10 -31.09 7.15
N THR A 116 0.32 -30.71 8.36
CA THR A 116 0.81 -31.62 9.40
C THR A 116 -0.31 -32.15 10.31
N TRP A 117 -1.51 -31.59 10.19
CA TRP A 117 -2.65 -32.03 10.97
C TRP A 117 -3.11 -33.43 10.54
N ASN A 118 -2.95 -34.40 11.46
CA ASN A 118 -3.25 -35.81 11.23
C ASN A 118 -4.19 -36.44 12.28
N GLN A 119 -4.49 -35.73 13.37
CA GLN A 119 -5.32 -36.22 14.48
C GLN A 119 -6.76 -35.68 14.38
N GLU A 120 -7.73 -36.28 15.07
CA GLU A 120 -9.11 -35.76 15.07
C GLU A 120 -9.24 -34.41 15.81
N GLU A 121 -8.39 -34.17 16.80
CA GLU A 121 -8.41 -32.92 17.56
C GLU A 121 -7.90 -31.73 16.73
N ARG A 122 -8.60 -30.61 16.81
CA ARG A 122 -8.26 -29.38 16.07
C ARG A 122 -7.04 -28.70 16.68
N PRO A 123 -5.99 -28.38 15.90
CA PRO A 123 -4.82 -27.66 16.41
C PRO A 123 -5.24 -26.31 17.00
N PRO A 124 -4.85 -26.00 18.25
CA PRO A 124 -5.24 -24.74 18.89
C PRO A 124 -4.72 -23.53 18.10
N ALA A 125 -3.50 -23.61 17.59
CA ALA A 125 -2.85 -22.57 16.81
C ALA A 125 -3.53 -22.28 15.45
N LEU A 126 -4.41 -23.17 14.95
CA LEU A 126 -5.07 -22.98 13.66
C LEU A 126 -5.95 -21.71 13.65
N GLY A 127 -6.61 -21.41 14.76
CA GLY A 127 -7.45 -20.21 14.90
C GLY A 127 -6.62 -18.94 14.84
N ASP A 128 -5.53 -18.90 15.61
CA ASP A 128 -4.66 -17.74 15.77
C ASP A 128 -3.93 -17.39 14.47
N TRP A 129 -3.40 -18.40 13.78
CA TRP A 129 -2.73 -18.20 12.50
C TRP A 129 -3.71 -17.84 11.38
N ARG A 130 -4.94 -18.38 11.40
CA ARG A 130 -5.99 -17.94 10.47
C ARG A 130 -6.35 -16.47 10.70
N HIS A 131 -6.49 -16.06 11.95
CA HIS A 131 -6.79 -14.67 12.30
C HIS A 131 -5.66 -13.73 11.88
N SER A 132 -4.42 -14.10 12.18
CA SER A 132 -3.21 -13.37 11.79
C SER A 132 -3.10 -13.24 10.26
N ALA A 133 -3.33 -14.33 9.52
CA ALA A 133 -3.32 -14.30 8.06
C ALA A 133 -4.42 -13.38 7.51
N LEU A 134 -5.65 -13.46 8.02
CA LEU A 134 -6.74 -12.59 7.62
C LEU A 134 -6.44 -11.11 7.88
N PHE A 135 -5.87 -10.79 9.04
CA PHE A 135 -5.46 -9.44 9.40
C PHE A 135 -4.39 -8.90 8.44
N LEU A 136 -3.35 -9.68 8.17
CA LEU A 136 -2.25 -9.26 7.30
C LEU A 136 -2.68 -9.11 5.84
N VAL A 137 -3.52 -10.02 5.32
CA VAL A 137 -4.09 -9.90 3.96
C VAL A 137 -4.96 -8.65 3.83
N ARG A 138 -5.71 -8.27 4.88
CA ARG A 138 -6.49 -7.02 4.89
C ARG A 138 -5.61 -5.79 4.92
N ARG A 139 -4.57 -5.81 5.76
CA ARG A 139 -3.56 -4.73 5.82
C ARG A 139 -2.90 -4.50 4.46
N ASP A 140 -2.55 -5.56 3.75
CA ASP A 140 -1.93 -5.46 2.41
C ASP A 140 -2.88 -4.78 1.38
N LEU A 141 -4.18 -4.73 1.65
CA LEU A 141 -5.20 -4.02 0.87
C LEU A 141 -5.62 -2.68 1.50
N ASP A 142 -4.94 -2.22 2.55
CA ASP A 142 -5.29 -1.06 3.38
C ASP A 142 -6.73 -1.13 3.95
N LEU A 143 -7.27 -2.35 4.11
CA LEU A 143 -8.60 -2.60 4.70
C LEU A 143 -8.50 -2.61 6.24
N HIS A 144 -8.12 -1.48 6.81
CA HIS A 144 -8.03 -1.27 8.25
C HIS A 144 -9.36 -0.79 8.85
N GLY A 145 -9.60 -1.07 10.13
CA GLY A 145 -10.69 -0.46 10.90
C GLY A 145 -11.92 -1.35 11.14
N PHE A 146 -12.02 -2.49 10.45
CA PHE A 146 -13.02 -3.51 10.77
C PHE A 146 -12.77 -4.19 12.12
N GLU A 147 -11.55 -4.10 12.68
CA GLU A 147 -11.25 -4.64 14.00
C GLU A 147 -11.96 -3.87 15.13
N SER A 148 -12.26 -2.59 14.90
CA SER A 148 -13.02 -1.72 15.82
C SER A 148 -14.53 -1.71 15.56
N PHE A 149 -15.00 -2.48 14.58
CA PHE A 149 -16.39 -2.51 14.20
C PHE A 149 -17.21 -3.24 15.26
N ASP A 150 -17.98 -2.48 16.05
CA ASP A 150 -19.01 -3.00 16.93
C ASP A 150 -20.33 -3.19 16.13
N PRO A 151 -20.80 -4.43 15.93
CA PRO A 151 -22.05 -4.71 15.22
C PRO A 151 -23.30 -4.14 15.91
N GLN A 152 -23.21 -3.80 17.20
CA GLN A 152 -24.29 -3.15 17.95
C GLN A 152 -24.36 -1.65 17.64
N ASP A 153 -23.29 -1.06 17.10
CA ASP A 153 -23.22 0.35 16.74
C ASP A 153 -23.64 0.59 15.28
N ARG A 154 -24.83 0.07 14.90
CA ARG A 154 -25.38 0.18 13.53
C ARG A 154 -25.64 1.62 13.06
N LYS A 155 -25.63 2.59 13.97
CA LYS A 155 -25.80 4.02 13.65
C LYS A 155 -24.55 4.63 12.99
N THR A 156 -23.41 3.93 12.97
CA THR A 156 -22.14 4.53 12.57
C THR A 156 -21.77 4.42 11.10
N LEU A 157 -22.19 3.41 10.34
CA LEU A 157 -21.67 3.27 8.95
C LEU A 157 -22.18 4.37 8.02
N LEU A 158 -23.50 4.55 7.92
CA LEU A 158 -24.08 5.63 7.12
C LEU A 158 -23.70 7.01 7.66
N LYS A 159 -23.58 7.15 8.99
CA LYS A 159 -23.18 8.41 9.62
C LYS A 159 -21.68 8.71 9.40
N LYS A 160 -20.80 7.70 9.39
CA LYS A 160 -19.37 7.84 9.07
C LYS A 160 -19.19 8.19 7.60
N VAL A 161 -19.89 7.51 6.70
CA VAL A 161 -19.88 7.85 5.25
C VAL A 161 -20.42 9.27 5.03
N GLN A 162 -21.50 9.65 5.71
CA GLN A 162 -22.02 11.02 5.64
C GLN A 162 -21.00 12.04 6.16
N ILE A 163 -20.35 11.77 7.29
CA ILE A 163 -19.30 12.64 7.84
C ILE A 163 -18.13 12.75 6.87
N GLU A 164 -17.67 11.65 6.27
CA GLU A 164 -16.57 11.68 5.29
C GLU A 164 -16.94 12.51 4.06
N ILE A 165 -18.15 12.32 3.51
CA ILE A 165 -18.67 13.13 2.41
C ILE A 165 -18.71 14.61 2.81
N ASP A 166 -19.27 14.93 3.98
CA ASP A 166 -19.39 16.32 4.44
C ASP A 166 -18.01 16.97 4.65
N THR A 167 -17.02 16.20 5.10
CA THR A 167 -15.65 16.67 5.35
C THR A 167 -14.92 16.96 4.04
N GLU A 168 -15.02 16.07 3.05
CA GLU A 168 -14.47 16.26 1.70
C GLU A 168 -15.15 17.43 0.99
N THR A 169 -16.47 17.55 1.13
CA THR A 169 -17.24 18.66 0.55
C THR A 169 -16.86 20.01 1.19
N ALA A 170 -16.60 20.03 2.49
CA ALA A 170 -16.15 21.22 3.21
C ALA A 170 -14.72 21.64 2.81
N ARG A 171 -13.82 20.68 2.58
CA ARG A 171 -12.46 20.94 2.06
C ARG A 171 -12.53 21.53 0.65
N ALA A 172 -13.28 20.92 -0.26
CA ALA A 172 -13.46 21.42 -1.61
C ALA A 172 -14.00 22.88 -1.64
N LYS A 173 -14.96 23.21 -0.77
CA LYS A 173 -15.48 24.58 -0.63
C LYS A 173 -14.43 25.58 -0.12
N ARG A 174 -13.55 25.17 0.80
CA ARG A 174 -12.46 26.03 1.29
C ARG A 174 -11.42 26.30 0.20
N ASP A 175 -11.07 25.28 -0.59
CA ASP A 175 -10.10 25.42 -1.67
C ASP A 175 -10.60 26.31 -2.81
N VAL A 176 -11.89 26.24 -3.15
CA VAL A 176 -12.52 27.15 -4.11
C VAL A 176 -12.51 28.59 -3.60
N ARG A 177 -12.82 28.81 -2.31
CA ARG A 177 -12.83 30.15 -1.71
C ARG A 177 -11.44 30.77 -1.64
N ALA A 178 -10.41 29.98 -1.33
CA ALA A 178 -9.02 30.43 -1.31
C ALA A 178 -8.50 30.83 -2.71
N ARG A 179 -8.98 30.17 -3.77
CA ARG A 179 -8.65 30.53 -5.16
C ARG A 179 -9.35 31.81 -5.61
N GLN A 180 -10.60 32.05 -5.19
CA GLN A 180 -11.32 33.29 -5.50
C GLN A 180 -10.70 34.50 -4.80
N THR A 181 -10.25 34.38 -3.55
CA THR A 181 -9.57 35.48 -2.85
C THR A 181 -8.24 35.84 -3.49
N ASN A 182 -7.49 34.88 -4.05
CA ASN A 182 -6.23 35.17 -4.74
C ASN A 182 -6.42 35.77 -6.14
N SER A 183 -7.58 35.58 -6.76
CA SER A 183 -7.91 36.17 -8.08
C SER A 183 -8.41 37.62 -7.99
N SER A 184 -8.79 38.10 -6.81
CA SER A 184 -9.26 39.48 -6.60
C SER A 184 -8.14 40.46 -6.20
N TYR A 185 -6.90 39.98 -6.10
CA TYR A 185 -5.70 40.78 -5.82
C TYR A 185 -4.66 40.76 -6.97
N SER A 186 -5.08 40.31 -8.17
CA SER A 186 -4.34 40.46 -9.43
C SER A 186 -5.11 41.40 -10.35
#